data_AF-A0A239SYN2-F1
#
_entry.id   AF-A0A239SYN2-F1
#
_cell.length_a   1.000
_cell.length_b   1.000
_cell.length_c   1.000
_cell.angle_alpha   90.00
_cell.angle_beta   90.00
_cell.angle_gamma   90.00
#
_symmetry.space_group_name_H-M   'P 1'
#
loop_
_entity.id
_entity.type
_entity.pdbx_description
1 polymer ?
#
loop_
_entity_poly.entity_id
_entity_poly.type
_entity_poly.pdbx_seq_one_letter_code
_entity_poly.pdbx_strand_id
1 'polypeptide(L)' 'MNQAIKKRLAKLREQTTQKANGVVFVTHLDPGHYEVRHQNHTKDFTETVSVYRSEEEARQAVDKILQQGDYIPFWG' A
#
# COMPACT_ATOMS: atom_id res chain seq x y z
N MET A 1 20.04 -22.36 6.38
CA MET A 1 19.44 -21.01 6.22
C MET A 1 20.34 -19.98 6.90
N ASN A 2 20.80 -18.97 6.17
CA ASN A 2 21.87 -18.06 6.60
C ASN A 2 21.32 -16.99 7.59
N GLN A 3 21.83 -16.92 8.82
CA GLN A 3 21.34 -16.01 9.88
C GLN A 3 21.38 -14.52 9.48
N ALA A 4 22.31 -14.16 8.58
CA ALA A 4 22.41 -12.81 8.02
C ALA A 4 21.16 -12.39 7.22
N ILE A 5 20.54 -13.34 6.50
CA ILE A 5 19.33 -13.09 5.72
C ILE A 5 18.14 -12.82 6.67
N LYS A 6 18.03 -13.58 7.76
CA LYS A 6 16.99 -13.37 8.79
C LYS A 6 17.11 -12.00 9.46
N LYS A 7 18.33 -11.57 9.80
CA LYS A 7 18.56 -10.23 10.40
C LYS A 7 18.23 -9.09 9.42
N ARG A 8 18.61 -9.22 8.15
CA ARG A 8 18.26 -8.24 7.11
C ARG A 8 16.75 -8.18 6.90
N LEU A 9 16.08 -9.33 6.85
CA LEU A 9 14.63 -9.41 6.70
C LEU A 9 13.89 -8.85 7.93
N ALA A 10 14.38 -9.10 9.14
CA ALA A 10 13.82 -8.53 10.37
C ALA A 10 13.98 -7.01 10.40
N LYS A 11 15.14 -6.49 10.00
CA LYS A 11 15.39 -5.04 9.91
C LYS A 11 14.53 -4.36 8.84
N LEU A 12 14.34 -5.00 7.69
CA LEU A 12 13.40 -4.55 6.67
C LEU A 12 11.97 -4.53 7.23
N ARG A 13 11.52 -5.62 7.87
CA ARG A 13 10.22 -5.66 8.53
C ARG A 13 10.08 -4.57 9.59
N GLU A 14 11.05 -4.34 10.45
CA GLU A 14 10.97 -3.24 11.44
C GLU A 14 10.84 -1.87 10.77
N GLN A 15 11.58 -1.63 9.68
CA GLN A 15 11.52 -0.38 8.93
C GLN A 15 10.19 -0.18 8.19
N THR A 16 9.58 -1.26 7.69
CA THR A 16 8.33 -1.18 6.90
C THR A 16 7.07 -1.35 7.76
N THR A 17 7.16 -1.97 8.94
CA THR A 17 6.00 -2.47 9.71
C THR A 17 5.72 -1.70 11.02
N GLN A 18 6.67 -0.96 11.60
CA GLN A 18 6.42 -0.35 12.92
C GLN A 18 5.67 0.99 12.93
N LYS A 19 5.48 1.65 11.78
CA LYS A 19 4.76 2.94 11.72
C LYS A 19 3.61 3.00 10.72
N ALA A 20 3.65 2.18 9.67
CA ALA A 20 2.61 2.23 8.66
C ALA A 20 1.38 1.40 9.08
N ASN A 21 0.21 2.04 9.07
CA ASN A 21 -1.10 1.42 9.21
C ASN A 21 -1.39 0.41 8.09
N GLY A 22 -0.69 0.51 6.96
CA GLY A 22 -0.91 -0.35 5.81
C GLY A 22 -0.17 0.08 4.56
N VAL A 23 -0.57 -0.50 3.43
CA VAL A 23 -0.03 -0.20 2.10
C VAL A 23 -1.18 0.13 1.17
N VAL A 24 -0.99 1.09 0.28
CA VAL A 24 -1.92 1.42 -0.79
C VAL A 24 -1.22 1.17 -2.12
N PHE A 25 -1.74 0.25 -2.92
CA PHE A 25 -1.24 -0.02 -4.26
C PHE A 25 -2.10 0.70 -5.28
N VAL A 26 -1.47 1.31 -6.28
CA VAL A 26 -2.14 1.82 -7.48
C VAL A 26 -1.60 1.08 -8.69
N THR A 27 -2.50 0.47 -9.46
CA THR A 27 -2.16 -0.28 -10.66
C THR A 27 -2.93 0.29 -11.84
N HIS A 28 -2.24 0.59 -12.94
CA HIS A 28 -2.89 0.93 -14.21
C HIS A 28 -3.39 -0.35 -14.89
N LEU A 29 -4.71 -0.46 -15.12
CA LEU A 29 -5.33 -1.67 -15.69
C LEU A 29 -5.38 -1.61 -17.22
N ASP A 30 -6.02 -0.57 -17.75
CA ASP A 30 -6.37 -0.38 -19.16
C ASP A 30 -6.39 1.13 -19.46
N PRO A 31 -6.44 1.60 -20.72
CA PRO A 31 -6.45 3.02 -21.03
C PRO A 31 -7.58 3.73 -20.28
N GLY A 32 -7.20 4.55 -19.29
CA GLY A 32 -8.14 5.31 -18.46
C GLY A 32 -8.75 4.54 -17.29
N HIS A 33 -8.18 3.42 -16.83
CA HIS A 33 -8.63 2.76 -15.59
C HIS A 33 -7.47 2.50 -14.63
N TYR A 34 -7.69 2.88 -13.37
CA TYR A 34 -6.73 2.74 -12.28
C TYR A 34 -7.36 1.97 -11.13
N GLU A 35 -6.74 0.88 -10.72
CA GLU A 35 -7.10 0.15 -9.50
C GLU A 35 -6.32 0.73 -8.32
N VAL A 36 -7.01 1.16 -7.27
CA VAL A 36 -6.41 1.48 -5.98
C VAL A 36 -6.81 0.41 -4.99
N ARG A 37 -5.81 -0.23 -4.38
CA ARG A 37 -5.95 -1.31 -3.41
C ARG A 37 -5.37 -0.89 -2.08
N HIS A 38 -6.22 -0.74 -1.08
CA HIS A 38 -5.89 -0.35 0.28
C HIS A 38 -5.83 -1.58 1.17
N GLN A 39 -4.63 -1.92 1.64
CA GLN A 39 -4.40 -3.00 2.61
C GLN A 39 -4.06 -2.42 3.98
N ASN A 40 -4.82 -2.81 5.00
CA ASN A 40 -4.53 -2.50 6.39
C ASN A 40 -3.69 -3.60 7.04
N HIS A 41 -2.64 -3.20 7.77
CA HIS A 41 -1.77 -4.10 8.55
C HIS A 41 -2.38 -4.42 9.92
N THR A 42 -3.68 -4.72 9.96
CA THR A 42 -4.38 -5.18 11.17
C THR A 42 -4.36 -6.71 11.24
N LYS A 43 -4.62 -7.27 12.44
CA LYS A 43 -4.69 -8.73 12.66
C LYS A 43 -5.68 -9.43 11.73
N ASP A 44 -6.71 -8.71 11.30
CA ASP A 44 -7.79 -9.23 10.46
C ASP A 44 -7.56 -9.03 8.95
N PHE A 45 -6.42 -8.44 8.53
CA PHE A 45 -6.07 -8.15 7.13
C PHE A 45 -7.28 -7.66 6.31
N THR A 46 -7.55 -6.36 6.35
CA THR A 46 -8.63 -5.79 5.54
C THR A 46 -8.06 -5.24 4.24
N GLU A 47 -8.54 -5.75 3.11
CA GLU A 47 -8.23 -5.26 1.77
C GLU A 47 -9.48 -4.62 1.15
N THR A 48 -9.36 -3.39 0.68
CA THR A 48 -10.39 -2.70 -0.09
C THR A 48 -9.84 -2.36 -1.47
N VAL A 49 -10.58 -2.70 -2.52
CA VAL A 49 -10.21 -2.42 -3.92
C VAL A 49 -11.23 -1.46 -4.52
N SER A 50 -10.76 -0.42 -5.20
CA SER A 50 -11.60 0.55 -5.90
C SER A 50 -10.99 0.89 -7.25
N VAL A 51 -11.84 1.00 -8.28
CA VAL A 51 -11.39 1.30 -9.65
C VAL A 51 -11.86 2.69 -10.04
N TYR A 52 -10.92 3.51 -10.53
CA TYR A 52 -11.11 4.89 -10.95
C TYR A 52 -10.93 5.03 -12.45
N ARG A 53 -11.60 6.01 -13.06
CA ARG A 53 -11.60 6.24 -14.52
C ARG A 53 -10.51 7.22 -14.98
N SER A 54 -9.68 7.68 -14.05
CA SER A 54 -8.58 8.60 -14.33
C SER A 54 -7.48 8.47 -13.29
N GLU A 55 -6.27 8.87 -13.69
CA GLU A 55 -5.11 8.91 -12.78
C GLU A 55 -5.33 9.93 -11.66
N GLU A 56 -5.98 11.05 -12.00
CA GLU A 56 -6.25 12.15 -11.09
C GLU A 56 -7.21 11.71 -9.98
N GLU A 57 -8.28 10.98 -10.30
CA GLU A 57 -9.19 10.40 -9.31
C GLU A 57 -8.48 9.36 -8.43
N ALA A 58 -7.63 8.51 -9.01
CA ALA A 58 -6.85 7.53 -8.26
C ALA A 58 -5.87 8.21 -7.30
N ARG A 59 -5.17 9.26 -7.73
CA ARG A 59 -4.29 10.09 -6.88
C ARG A 59 -5.05 10.74 -5.74
N GLN A 60 -6.22 11.34 -6.01
CA GLN A 60 -7.05 11.93 -4.96
C GLN A 60 -7.52 10.89 -3.93
N ALA A 61 -7.82 9.67 -4.38
CA ALA A 61 -8.18 8.57 -3.48
C ALA A 61 -7.00 8.16 -2.60
N VAL A 62 -5.80 8.00 -3.17
CA VAL A 62 -4.57 7.72 -2.42
C VAL A 62 -4.29 8.81 -1.40
N ASP A 63 -4.36 10.09 -1.79
CA ASP A 63 -4.13 11.21 -0.88
C ASP A 63 -5.09 11.20 0.31
N LYS A 64 -6.37 10.89 0.09
CA LYS A 64 -7.34 10.73 1.18
C LYS A 64 -6.96 9.59 2.12
N ILE A 65 -6.48 8.47 1.59
CA ILE A 65 -6.04 7.34 2.42
C ILE A 65 -4.80 7.73 3.22
N LEU A 66 -3.81 8.39 2.60
CA LEU A 66 -2.61 8.90 3.26
C LEU A 66 -2.92 9.96 4.34
N GLN A 67 -4.01 10.71 4.20
CA GLN A 67 -4.48 11.65 5.23
C GLN A 67 -5.12 10.94 6.44
N GLN A 68 -5.66 9.73 6.27
CA GLN A 68 -6.28 8.96 7.34
C GLN A 68 -5.27 8.24 8.23
N GLY A 69 -4.00 8.16 7.81
CA GLY A 69 -2.92 7.66 8.62
C GLY A 69 -1.68 7.33 7.81
N ASP A 70 -0.67 6.78 8.48
CA ASP A 70 0.59 6.43 7.84
C ASP A 70 0.40 5.22 6.92
N TYR A 71 0.08 5.43 5.65
CA TYR A 71 0.08 4.38 4.63
C TYR A 71 1.27 4.54 3.70
N ILE A 72 1.78 3.42 3.20
CA ILE A 72 2.86 3.43 2.21
C ILE A 72 2.21 3.36 0.82
N PRO A 73 2.31 4.40 -0.03
CA PRO A 73 1.80 4.35 -1.39
C PRO A 73 2.79 3.60 -2.30
N PHE A 74 2.27 2.74 -3.16
CA PHE A 74 3.02 2.02 -4.17
C PHE A 74 2.36 2.22 -5.54
N TRP A 75 3.10 2.79 -6.49
CA TRP A 75 2.65 3.03 -7.85
C TRP A 75 3.26 1.98 -8.77
N GLY A 76 2.41 1.17 -9.42
CA GLY A 76 2.78 0.06 -10.29
C GLY A 76 2.31 0.24 -11.73
#